data_AF-A0A941TYN4-F1
#
_entry.id   AF-A0A941TYN4-F1
#
_cell.length_a   1.000
_cell.length_b   1.000
_cell.length_c   1.000
_cell.angle_alpha   90.00
_cell.angle_beta   90.00
_cell.angle_gamma   90.00
#
_symmetry.space_group_name_H-M   'P 1'
#
loop_
_entity.id
_entity.type
_entity.pdbx_description
1 polymer ?
#
loop_
_entity_poly.entity_id
_entity_poly.type
_entity_poly.pdbx_seq_one_letter_code
_entity_poly.pdbx_strand_id
1 'polypeptide(L)' 'LLEKYSALSPDWADCELIWLAEVSGVHRIATLDAKDFGVYRILGRKAFDIVWPA' A
#
# COMPACT_ATOMS: atom_id res chain seq x y z
N LEU A 1 -7.94 -5.86 6.07
CA LEU A 1 -7.06 -4.70 5.80
C LEU A 1 -7.23 -3.63 6.87
N LEU A 2 -8.43 -3.09 7.04
CA LEU A 2 -8.75 -2.05 8.03
C LEU A 2 -8.37 -2.39 9.47
N GLU A 3 -8.71 -3.60 9.94
CA GLU A 3 -8.36 -4.02 11.31
C GLU A 3 -6.84 -4.14 11.51
N LYS A 4 -6.15 -4.75 10.54
CA LYS A 4 -4.70 -4.98 10.56
C LYS A 4 -3.90 -3.68 10.64
N TYR A 5 -4.36 -2.63 9.97
CA TYR A 5 -3.69 -1.33 9.92
C TYR A 5 -4.42 -0.25 10.72
N SER A 6 -5.36 -0.62 11.59
CA SER A 6 -6.18 0.32 12.37
C SER A 6 -5.36 1.38 13.13
N ALA A 7 -4.17 1.02 13.64
CA ALA A 7 -3.27 1.95 14.32
C ALA A 7 -2.69 3.05 13.40
N LEU A 8 -2.67 2.84 12.08
CA LEU A 8 -2.22 3.81 11.08
C LEU A 8 -3.37 4.69 10.57
N SER A 9 -4.62 4.37 10.94
CA SER A 9 -5.83 5.05 10.44
C SER A 9 -5.89 5.18 8.90
N PRO A 10 -5.66 4.09 8.14
CA PRO A 10 -5.70 4.11 6.68
C PRO A 10 -7.04 4.64 6.18
N ASP A 11 -6.99 5.46 5.14
CA ASP A 11 -8.20 5.85 4.43
C ASP A 11 -8.65 4.75 3.44
N TRP A 12 -9.74 5.03 2.73
CA TRP A 12 -10.25 4.10 1.73
C TRP A 12 -9.32 3.94 0.53
N ALA A 13 -8.61 5.01 0.12
CA ALA A 13 -7.70 4.97 -1.01
C ALA A 13 -6.47 4.09 -0.72
N ASP A 14 -5.92 4.16 0.49
CA ASP A 14 -4.87 3.26 0.96
C ASP A 14 -5.31 1.80 0.86
N CYS A 15 -6.50 1.50 1.37
CA CYS A 15 -7.06 0.16 1.36
C CYS A 15 -7.28 -0.35 -0.06
N GLU A 16 -7.77 0.51 -0.96
CA GLU A 16 -7.96 0.20 -2.38
C GLU A 16 -6.63 -0.10 -3.07
N LEU A 17 -5.57 0.66 -2.80
CA LEU A 17 -4.25 0.40 -3.38
C LEU A 17 -3.63 -0.90 -2.87
N ILE A 18 -3.83 -1.25 -1.59
CA ILE A 18 -3.40 -2.55 -1.07
C ILE A 18 -4.19 -3.68 -1.72
N TRP A 19 -5.52 -3.57 -1.77
CA TRP A 19 -6.37 -4.57 -2.41
C TRP A 19 -6.03 -4.73 -3.90
N LEU A 20 -5.85 -3.63 -4.63
CA LEU A 20 -5.49 -3.64 -6.05
C LEU A 20 -4.15 -4.33 -6.28
N ALA A 21 -3.16 -4.09 -5.42
CA ALA A 21 -1.87 -4.75 -5.50
C ALA A 21 -1.96 -6.25 -5.20
N GLU A 22 -2.85 -6.67 -4.29
CA GLU A 22 -3.09 -8.07 -3.98
C GLU A 22 -3.74 -8.83 -5.15
N VAL A 23 -4.73 -8.22 -5.83
CA VAL A 23 -5.45 -8.88 -6.93
C VAL A 23 -4.71 -8.82 -8.26
N SER A 24 -3.96 -7.75 -8.53
CA SER A 24 -3.27 -7.55 -9.82
C SER A 24 -1.79 -7.98 -9.80
N GLY A 25 -1.17 -8.05 -8.62
CA GLY A 25 0.27 -8.20 -8.46
C GLY A 25 1.09 -6.94 -8.74
N VAL A 26 0.46 -5.84 -9.17
CA VAL A 26 1.12 -4.54 -9.37
C VAL A 26 1.38 -3.89 -8.01
N HIS A 27 2.65 -3.75 -7.65
CA HIS A 27 3.07 -3.24 -6.34
C HIS A 27 4.05 -2.07 -6.47
N ARG A 28 4.25 -1.58 -7.69
CA ARG A 28 5.04 -0.41 -7.99
C ARG A 28 4.10 0.78 -8.10
N ILE A 29 4.28 1.77 -7.23
CA ILE A 29 3.39 2.93 -7.13
C ILE A 29 4.20 4.22 -7.08
N ALA A 30 3.59 5.32 -7.49
CA ALA A 30 4.05 6.67 -7.22
C ALA A 30 3.10 7.28 -6.19
N THR A 31 3.62 7.65 -5.02
CA THR A 31 2.84 8.29 -3.95
C THR A 31 3.73 9.24 -3.17
N LEU A 32 3.15 10.36 -2.73
CA LEU A 32 3.81 11.26 -1.77
C LEU A 32 3.79 10.69 -0.35
N ASP A 33 2.91 9.73 -0.08
CA ASP A 33 2.77 9.11 1.23
C ASP A 33 3.72 7.91 1.40
N ALA A 34 5.02 8.18 1.25
CA ALA A 34 6.02 7.12 1.31
C ALA A 34 6.16 6.51 2.72
N LYS A 35 5.73 7.25 3.75
CA LYS A 35 5.79 6.79 5.13
C LYS A 35 4.79 5.67 5.36
N ASP A 36 3.54 5.86 4.99
CA ASP A 36 2.49 4.89 5.29
C ASP A 36 2.58 3.68 4.36
N PHE A 37 2.84 3.90 3.06
CA PHE A 37 3.11 2.82 2.10
C PHE A 37 4.42 2.06 2.36
N GLY A 38 5.34 2.63 3.15
CA GLY A 38 6.51 1.92 3.68
C GLY A 38 6.15 0.84 4.71
N VAL A 39 4.98 0.94 5.37
CA VAL A 39 4.51 0.00 6.41
C VAL A 39 3.51 -1.03 5.85
N TYR A 40 2.69 -0.63 4.88
CA TYR A 40 1.72 -1.55 4.27
C TYR A 40 2.39 -2.76 3.60
N ARG A 41 1.74 -3.91 3.68
CA ARG A 41 2.24 -5.19 3.17
C ARG A 41 1.16 -5.91 2.39
N ILE A 42 1.45 -6.13 1.11
CA ILE A 42 0.65 -6.86 0.12
C ILE A 42 0.68 -8.35 0.46
N LEU A 43 -0.49 -8.96 0.56
CA LEU A 43 -0.70 -10.33 1.07
C LEU A 43 0.00 -10.54 2.42
N GLY A 44 0.11 -9.46 3.19
CA GLY A 44 0.80 -9.41 4.47
C GLY A 44 2.30 -9.64 4.48
N ARG A 45 2.96 -9.73 3.32
CA ARG A 45 4.39 -10.08 3.23
C ARG A 45 5.23 -9.11 2.40
N LYS A 46 4.70 -8.59 1.30
CA LYS A 46 5.48 -7.85 0.31
C LYS A 46 5.28 -6.34 0.48
N ALA A 47 6.36 -5.58 0.50
CA ALA A 47 6.30 -4.12 0.53
C ALA A 47 5.98 -3.56 -0.87
N PHE A 48 5.45 -2.33 -0.91
CA PHE A 48 5.35 -1.55 -2.14
C PHE A 48 6.74 -1.09 -2.61
N ASP A 49 6.91 -1.03 -3.93
CA ASP A 49 8.06 -0.43 -4.61
C ASP A 49 7.69 1.01 -4.98
N ILE A 50 8.16 1.98 -4.18
CA ILE A 50 7.83 3.40 -4.41
C ILE A 50 8.80 3.95 -5.43
N VAL A 51 8.27 4.31 -6.60
CA VAL A 51 9.05 4.85 -7.71
C VAL A 51 8.43 6.14 -8.22
N TRP A 52 9.26 6.99 -8.81
CA TRP A 52 8.80 8.17 -9.54
C TRP A 52 9.11 7.98 -11.02
N PRO A 53 8.18 8.36 -11.93
CA PRO A 53 8.53 8.47 -13.34
C PRO A 53 9.70 9.44 -13.52
N ALA A 54 10.60 9.11 -14.43
CA ALA A 54 11.71 9.97 -14.84
C ALA A 54 11.22 11.12 -15.72
#